data_AF-A0A656GKJ2-F1
#
_entry.id   AF-A0A656GKJ2-F1
#
_cell.length_a   1.000
_cell.length_b   1.000
_cell.length_c   1.000
_cell.angle_alpha   90.00
_cell.angle_beta   90.00
_cell.angle_gamma   90.00
#
_symmetry.space_group_name_H-M   'P 1'
#
loop_
_entity.id
_entity.type
_entity.pdbx_description
1 polymer ?
#
loop_
_entity_poly.entity_id
_entity_poly.type
_entity_poly.pdbx_seq_one_letter_code
_entity_poly.pdbx_strand_id
1 'polypeptide(L)'
;RHTDLRMDYRAAGAAAYLGLGAVWALGLSSSAAQLQANPASLPPSILAITGVIPFTETIFLWQSGVMLAALVVISLIVAYATAPGPNSARDAKACGVDPAFSLPPLAPRTRPGEWLEYSPLLIILMVLLA
;
A
#
# COMPACT_ATOMS: atom_id res chain seq x y z
N ARG A 1 19.08 -14.70 5.23
CA ARG A 1 19.14 -13.49 4.38
C ARG A 1 19.89 -13.88 3.10
N HIS A 2 19.29 -13.75 1.91
CA HIS A 2 19.92 -14.15 0.65
C HIS A 2 20.98 -13.11 0.23
N THR A 3 22.26 -13.43 0.45
CA THR A 3 23.41 -12.63 0.00
C THR A 3 23.81 -12.92 -1.45
N ASP A 4 23.27 -14.00 -2.01
CA ASP A 4 23.67 -14.51 -3.33
C ASP A 4 22.95 -13.79 -4.47
N LEU A 5 21.85 -13.08 -4.15
CA LEU A 5 21.11 -12.29 -5.12
C LEU A 5 21.78 -10.92 -5.30
N ARG A 6 22.54 -10.77 -6.40
CA ARG A 6 23.13 -9.48 -6.83
C ARG A 6 22.07 -8.57 -7.48
N MET A 7 21.04 -8.22 -6.73
CA MET A 7 20.03 -7.24 -7.15
C MET A 7 20.52 -5.83 -6.84
N ASP A 8 20.41 -4.90 -7.80
CA ASP A 8 20.68 -3.48 -7.52
C ASP A 8 19.62 -2.94 -6.56
N TYR A 9 20.07 -2.51 -5.38
CA TYR A 9 19.21 -2.08 -4.28
C TYR A 9 18.44 -0.80 -4.60
N ARG A 10 19.02 0.09 -5.42
CA ARG A 10 18.39 1.35 -5.79
C ARG A 10 17.31 1.11 -6.84
N ALA A 11 17.59 0.26 -7.82
CA ALA A 11 16.61 -0.12 -8.84
C ALA A 11 15.43 -0.88 -8.20
N ALA A 12 15.70 -1.78 -7.24
CA ALA A 12 14.66 -2.45 -6.47
C ALA A 12 13.80 -1.47 -5.67
N GLY A 13 14.43 -0.49 -5.00
CA GLY A 13 13.72 0.58 -4.30
C GLY A 13 12.85 1.40 -5.26
N ALA A 14 13.41 1.86 -6.39
CA ALA A 14 12.66 2.62 -7.39
C ALA A 14 11.47 1.82 -7.95
N ALA A 15 11.66 0.53 -8.23
CA ALA A 15 10.59 -0.36 -8.69
C ALA A 15 9.47 -0.50 -7.65
N ALA A 16 9.80 -0.57 -6.36
CA ALA A 16 8.80 -0.58 -5.28
C ALA A 16 7.95 0.71 -5.28
N TYR A 17 8.56 1.86 -5.61
CA TYR A 17 7.83 3.14 -5.71
C TYR A 17 7.00 3.30 -6.99
N LEU A 18 7.32 2.59 -8.08
CA LEU A 18 6.53 2.66 -9.32
C LEU A 18 5.05 2.28 -9.10
N GLY A 19 4.79 1.31 -8.22
CA GLY A 19 3.42 0.85 -7.93
C GLY A 19 2.53 1.84 -7.18
N LEU A 20 3.11 2.82 -6.46
CA LEU A 20 2.34 3.81 -5.70
C LEU A 20 1.46 4.68 -6.61
N GLY A 21 1.95 5.03 -7.81
CA GLY A 21 1.18 5.82 -8.77
C GLY A 21 -0.05 5.07 -9.32
N ALA A 22 0.03 3.74 -9.42
CA ALA A 22 -1.05 2.92 -9.95
C ALA A 22 -2.26 2.84 -9.00
N VAL A 23 -2.01 2.74 -7.68
CA VAL A 23 -3.07 2.73 -6.67
C VAL A 23 -3.85 4.05 -6.67
N TRP A 24 -3.13 5.16 -6.82
CA TRP A 24 -3.75 6.48 -6.94
C TRP A 24 -4.58 6.62 -8.23
N ALA A 25 -4.01 6.21 -9.37
CA ALA A 25 -4.67 6.35 -10.68
C ALA A 25 -5.97 5.53 -10.81
N LEU A 26 -6.06 4.38 -10.12
CA LEU A 26 -7.21 3.48 -10.20
C LEU A 26 -8.32 3.80 -9.17
N GLY A 27 -8.06 4.70 -8.22
CA GLY A 27 -9.06 5.10 -7.22
C GLY A 27 -9.52 3.97 -6.28
N LEU A 28 -8.75 2.87 -6.17
CA LEU A 28 -9.11 1.71 -5.34
C LEU A 28 -9.29 2.08 -3.86
N SER A 29 -8.52 3.07 -3.38
CA SER A 29 -8.63 3.63 -2.03
C SER A 29 -9.47 4.92 -1.96
N SER A 30 -10.29 5.20 -2.98
CA SER A 30 -11.09 6.44 -3.03
C SER A 30 -12.24 6.40 -2.02
N SER A 31 -12.17 7.27 -1.01
CA SER A 31 -13.22 7.40 0.01
C SER A 31 -14.55 7.83 -0.60
N ALA A 32 -14.56 8.72 -1.60
CA ALA A 32 -15.78 9.18 -2.25
C ALA A 32 -16.55 8.04 -2.94
N ALA A 33 -15.83 7.17 -3.67
CA ALA A 33 -16.44 6.01 -4.32
C ALA A 33 -16.98 5.00 -3.29
N GLN A 34 -16.25 4.76 -2.20
CA GLN A 34 -16.68 3.86 -1.14
C GLN A 34 -17.91 4.37 -0.37
N LEU A 35 -17.96 5.68 -0.10
CA LEU A 35 -19.11 6.31 0.55
C LEU A 35 -20.35 6.27 -0.35
N GLN A 36 -20.20 6.57 -1.64
CA GLN A 36 -21.31 6.57 -2.59
C GLN A 36 -21.86 5.16 -2.89
N ALA A 37 -21.03 4.13 -2.75
CA ALA A 37 -21.43 2.73 -2.91
C ALA A 37 -22.14 2.15 -1.66
N ASN A 38 -22.09 2.84 -0.51
CA ASN A 38 -22.74 2.40 0.72
C ASN A 38 -23.89 3.34 1.13
N PRO A 39 -25.16 2.93 0.94
CA PRO A 39 -26.30 3.78 1.29
C PRO A 39 -26.35 4.19 2.78
N ALA A 40 -25.82 3.37 3.70
CA ALA A 40 -25.77 3.73 5.13
C ALA A 40 -24.77 4.87 5.43
N SER A 41 -23.83 5.12 4.52
CA SER A 41 -22.84 6.19 4.64
C SER A 41 -23.29 7.52 4.02
N LEU A 42 -24.44 7.55 3.33
CA LEU A 42 -24.95 8.73 2.65
C LEU A 42 -26.04 9.45 3.47
N PRO A 43 -25.99 10.79 3.57
CA PRO A 43 -27.11 11.56 4.13
C PRO A 43 -28.40 11.31 3.33
N PRO A 44 -29.58 11.21 3.98
CA PRO A 44 -30.84 10.91 3.30
C PRO A 44 -31.19 11.89 2.17
N SER A 45 -30.85 13.17 2.33
CA SER A 45 -31.07 14.20 1.32
C SER A 45 -30.24 13.99 0.04
N ILE A 46 -29.03 13.43 0.17
CA ILE A 46 -28.16 13.12 -0.97
C ILE A 46 -28.59 11.81 -1.61
N LEU A 47 -28.87 10.78 -0.81
CA LEU A 47 -29.34 9.48 -1.30
C LEU A 47 -30.63 9.61 -2.13
N ALA A 48 -31.55 10.50 -1.73
CA ALA A 48 -32.78 10.76 -2.46
C ALA A 48 -32.57 11.40 -3.85
N ILE A 49 -31.43 12.07 -4.06
CA ILE A 49 -31.09 12.73 -5.34
C ILE A 49 -30.23 11.83 -6.22
N THR A 50 -29.15 11.26 -5.65
CA THR A 50 -28.11 10.57 -6.42
C THR A 50 -28.24 9.05 -6.40
N GLY A 51 -28.99 8.48 -5.45
CA GLY A 51 -29.05 7.04 -5.23
C GLY A 51 -27.71 6.46 -4.79
N VAL A 52 -27.54 5.15 -4.99
CA VAL A 52 -26.28 4.43 -4.75
C VAL A 52 -25.59 4.21 -6.09
N ILE A 53 -24.30 4.51 -6.19
CA ILE A 53 -23.50 4.22 -7.38
C ILE A 53 -22.54 3.07 -7.04
N PRO A 54 -22.77 1.85 -7.56
CA PRO A 54 -21.95 0.70 -7.22
C PRO A 54 -20.56 0.76 -7.87
N PHE A 55 -19.63 -0.07 -7.38
CA PHE A 55 -18.28 -0.13 -7.95
C PHE A 55 -18.24 -0.60 -9.41
N THR A 56 -19.23 -1.36 -9.87
CA THR A 56 -19.35 -1.80 -11.27
C THR A 56 -19.53 -0.64 -12.24
N GLU A 57 -19.97 0.52 -11.76
CA GLU A 57 -20.16 1.75 -12.57
C GLU A 57 -19.03 2.79 -12.34
N THR A 58 -18.07 2.49 -11.46
CA THR A 58 -16.99 3.43 -11.11
C THR A 58 -15.61 2.77 -11.22
N ILE A 59 -15.21 2.00 -10.22
CA ILE A 59 -13.84 1.46 -10.10
C ILE A 59 -13.66 0.16 -10.90
N PHE A 60 -14.68 -0.70 -10.95
CA PHE A 60 -14.63 -2.03 -11.58
C PHE A 60 -15.10 -2.05 -13.04
N LEU A 61 -15.04 -0.89 -13.70
CA LEU A 61 -15.21 -0.77 -15.13
C LEU A 61 -14.07 -1.49 -15.88
N TRP A 62 -14.38 -2.05 -17.06
CA TRP A 62 -13.36 -2.72 -17.88
C TRP A 62 -12.26 -1.74 -18.32
N GLN A 63 -12.58 -0.46 -18.48
CA GLN A 63 -11.63 0.62 -18.76
C GLN A 63 -10.58 0.73 -17.65
N SER A 64 -11.00 0.63 -16.38
CA SER A 64 -10.09 0.59 -15.23
C SER A 64 -9.20 -0.66 -15.26
N GLY A 65 -9.75 -1.80 -15.71
CA GLY A 65 -8.98 -3.02 -15.94
C GLY A 65 -7.90 -2.86 -17.02
N VAL A 66 -8.24 -2.23 -18.15
CA VAL A 66 -7.29 -1.92 -19.22
C VAL A 66 -6.22 -0.93 -18.75
N MET A 67 -6.61 0.09 -18.00
CA MET A 67 -5.67 1.04 -17.41
C MET A 67 -4.71 0.38 -16.42
N LEU A 68 -5.21 -0.52 -15.56
CA LEU A 68 -4.37 -1.32 -14.67
C LEU A 68 -3.37 -2.16 -15.47
N ALA A 69 -3.83 -2.87 -16.50
CA ALA A 69 -2.95 -3.68 -17.35
C ALA A 69 -1.88 -2.82 -18.03
N ALA A 70 -2.25 -1.66 -18.58
CA ALA A 70 -1.31 -0.73 -19.20
C ALA A 70 -0.25 -0.24 -18.21
N LEU A 71 -0.67 0.17 -16.99
CA LEU A 71 0.23 0.61 -15.93
C LEU A 71 1.20 -0.48 -15.50
N VAL A 72 0.73 -1.73 -15.35
CA VAL A 72 1.58 -2.88 -15.02
C VAL A 72 2.59 -3.14 -16.13
N VAL A 73 2.15 -3.23 -17.38
CA VAL A 73 3.04 -3.52 -18.53
C VAL A 73 4.10 -2.44 -18.69
N ILE A 74 3.72 -1.16 -18.67
CA ILE A 74 4.65 -0.04 -18.80
C ILE A 74 5.63 -0.02 -17.62
N SER A 75 5.14 -0.23 -16.38
CA SER A 75 6.02 -0.27 -15.21
C SER A 75 7.04 -1.41 -15.29
N LEU A 76 6.64 -2.58 -15.77
CA LEU A 76 7.55 -3.71 -16.01
C LEU A 76 8.58 -3.38 -17.08
N ILE A 77 8.16 -2.79 -18.21
CA ILE A 77 9.08 -2.36 -19.28
C ILE A 77 10.10 -1.36 -18.73
N VAL A 78 9.65 -0.34 -18.00
CA VAL A 78 10.54 0.67 -17.43
C VAL A 78 11.49 0.05 -16.41
N ALA A 79 10.98 -0.76 -15.47
CA ALA A 79 11.79 -1.42 -14.46
C ALA A 79 12.85 -2.33 -15.08
N TYR A 80 12.47 -3.09 -16.12
CA TYR A 80 13.38 -3.98 -16.82
C TYR A 80 14.42 -3.21 -17.64
N ALA A 81 13.99 -2.23 -18.44
CA ALA A 81 14.88 -1.47 -19.32
C ALA A 81 15.86 -0.56 -18.55
N THR A 82 15.49 -0.12 -17.34
CA THR A 82 16.33 0.76 -16.51
C THR A 82 17.13 0.00 -15.46
N ALA A 83 16.93 -1.31 -15.31
CA ALA A 83 17.68 -2.13 -14.37
C ALA A 83 19.19 -2.13 -14.72
N PRO A 84 20.08 -1.78 -13.76
CA PRO A 84 21.52 -1.86 -13.95
C PRO A 84 21.96 -3.29 -14.25
N GLY A 85 22.88 -3.45 -15.21
CA GLY A 85 23.48 -4.75 -15.53
C GLY A 85 24.39 -5.28 -14.41
N PRO A 86 24.85 -6.54 -14.51
CA PRO A 86 25.61 -7.22 -13.45
C PRO A 86 26.87 -6.48 -12.98
N ASN A 87 27.49 -5.69 -13.86
CA ASN A 87 28.73 -4.96 -13.59
C ASN A 87 28.51 -3.61 -12.90
N SER A 88 27.29 -3.06 -12.96
CA SER A 88 26.95 -1.75 -12.37
C SER A 88 25.96 -1.86 -11.21
N ALA A 89 25.40 -3.05 -10.98
CA ALA A 89 24.51 -3.35 -9.87
C ALA A 89 25.21 -3.15 -8.52
N ARG A 90 24.57 -2.37 -7.64
CA ARG A 90 25.00 -2.16 -6.25
C ARG A 90 23.99 -2.77 -5.29
N ASP A 91 24.41 -3.76 -4.53
CA ASP A 91 23.60 -4.35 -3.48
C ASP A 91 23.42 -3.38 -2.28
N ALA A 92 22.59 -3.78 -1.32
CA ALA A 92 22.30 -2.94 -0.15
C ALA A 92 23.58 -2.58 0.64
N LYS A 93 24.53 -3.52 0.73
CA LYS A 93 25.80 -3.33 1.46
C LYS A 93 26.69 -2.31 0.74
N ALA A 94 26.78 -2.37 -0.58
CA ALA A 94 27.48 -1.39 -1.40
C ALA A 94 26.84 0.00 -1.33
N CYS A 95 25.55 0.08 -0.99
CA CYS A 95 24.84 1.32 -0.69
C CYS A 95 24.98 1.76 0.79
N GLY A 96 25.67 1.00 1.65
CA GLY A 96 25.77 1.29 3.08
C GLY A 96 24.45 1.13 3.85
N VAL A 97 23.48 0.41 3.28
CA VAL A 97 22.16 0.19 3.87
C VAL A 97 22.11 -1.19 4.51
N ASP A 98 21.66 -1.26 5.77
CA ASP A 98 21.29 -2.51 6.39
C ASP A 98 19.76 -2.74 6.25
N PRO A 99 19.30 -3.60 5.32
CA PRO A 99 17.90 -3.99 5.20
C PRO A 99 17.42 -4.89 6.35
N ALA A 100 18.26 -5.20 7.35
CA ALA A 100 17.77 -5.85 8.55
C ALA A 100 16.76 -4.93 9.25
N PHE A 101 15.53 -5.40 9.40
CA PHE A 101 14.54 -4.71 10.21
C PHE A 101 14.87 -4.90 11.69
N SER A 102 15.39 -3.84 12.33
CA SER A 102 15.46 -3.74 13.78
C SER A 102 14.23 -2.98 14.28
N LEU A 103 13.40 -3.63 15.10
CA LEU A 103 12.33 -2.94 15.81
C LEU A 103 12.95 -1.79 16.61
N PRO A 104 12.56 -0.53 16.36
CA PRO A 104 13.00 0.56 17.21
C PRO A 104 12.58 0.26 18.65
N PRO A 105 13.42 0.61 19.64
CA PRO A 105 13.05 0.42 21.03
C PRO A 105 11.74 1.16 21.30
N LEU A 106 10.83 0.49 22.01
CA LEU A 106 9.56 1.08 22.37
C LEU A 106 9.79 2.38 23.14
N ALA A 107 9.01 3.42 22.82
CA ALA A 107 9.10 4.68 23.52
C ALA A 107 8.85 4.46 25.02
N PRO A 108 9.54 5.20 25.91
CA PRO A 108 9.27 5.11 27.34
C PRO A 108 7.85 5.62 27.62
N ARG A 109 7.16 4.94 28.54
CA ARG A 109 5.84 5.37 29.00
C ARG A 109 5.93 6.75 29.66
N THR A 110 5.22 7.72 29.12
CA THR A 110 5.10 9.09 29.61
C THR A 110 3.74 9.37 30.28
N ARG A 111 2.71 8.56 30.00
CA ARG A 111 1.34 8.80 30.49
C ARG A 111 0.72 7.54 31.11
N PRO A 112 -0.12 7.67 32.15
CA PRO A 112 -0.80 6.52 32.77
C PRO A 112 -1.64 5.70 31.77
N GLY A 113 -2.27 6.35 30.79
CA GLY A 113 -3.11 5.70 29.77
C GLY A 113 -2.35 4.80 28.80
N GLU A 114 -1.04 5.04 28.61
CA GLU A 114 -0.18 4.18 27.79
C GLU A 114 0.03 2.80 28.45
N TRP A 115 -0.47 2.59 29.67
CA TRP A 115 -0.43 1.27 30.27
C TRP A 115 -1.21 0.23 29.46
N LEU A 116 -2.39 0.62 28.97
CA LEU A 116 -3.27 -0.25 28.18
C LEU A 116 -2.73 -0.50 26.77
N GLU A 117 -2.12 0.50 26.14
CA GLU A 117 -1.54 0.38 24.79
C GLU A 117 -0.37 -0.61 24.74
N TYR A 118 0.43 -0.66 25.80
CA TYR A 118 1.57 -1.57 25.92
C TYR A 118 1.19 -2.93 26.54
N SER A 119 -0.08 -3.13 26.87
CA SER A 119 -0.58 -4.36 27.47
C SER A 119 -1.28 -5.22 26.41
N PRO A 120 -1.07 -6.54 26.38
CA PRO A 120 -1.79 -7.43 25.48
C PRO A 120 -3.28 -7.57 25.84
N LEU A 121 -3.73 -6.99 26.96
CA LEU A 121 -5.08 -7.15 27.50
C LEU A 121 -6.16 -6.71 26.50
N LEU A 122 -5.97 -5.58 25.81
CA LEU A 122 -6.92 -5.11 24.80
C LEU A 122 -7.04 -6.08 23.62
N ILE A 123 -5.90 -6.64 23.17
CA ILE A 123 -5.87 -7.63 22.08
C ILE A 123 -6.60 -8.90 22.51
N ILE A 124 -6.33 -9.39 23.73
CA ILE A 124 -6.98 -10.59 24.28
C ILE A 124 -8.49 -10.40 24.39
N LEU A 125 -8.95 -9.26 24.93
CA LEU A 125 -10.38 -8.96 25.06
C LEU A 125 -11.08 -8.88 23.69
N MET A 126 -10.45 -8.26 22.70
CA MET A 126 -11.00 -8.17 21.34
C MET A 126 -11.13 -9.55 20.69
N VAL A 127 -10.11 -10.41 20.85
CA VAL A 127 -10.15 -11.79 20.33
C VAL A 127 -11.23 -12.63 21.02
N LEU A 128 -11.48 -12.40 22.32
CA LEU A 128 -12.55 -13.10 23.04
C LEU A 128 -13.96 -12.61 22.71
N LEU A 129 -14.09 -11.37 22.21
CA LEU A 129 -15.38 -10.77 21.86
C LEU A 129 -15.82 -11.09 20.41
N ALA A 130 -14.86 -11.35 19.52
CA ALA A 130 -15.07 -11.72 18.12
C ALA A 130 -15.47 -13.20 17.97
#